data_AF-A0A7S1S4K1-F1
#
_entry.id   AF-A0A7S1S4K1-F1
#
_cell.length_a   1.000
_cell.length_b   1.000
_cell.length_c   1.000
_cell.angle_alpha   90.00
_cell.angle_beta   90.00
_cell.angle_gamma   90.00
#
_symmetry.space_group_name_H-M   'P 1'
#
loop_
_entity.id
_entity.type
_entity.pdbx_description
1 polymer ?
#
loop_
_entity_poly.entity_id
_entity_poly.type
_entity_poly.pdbx_seq_one_letter_code
_entity_poly.pdbx_strand_id
1 'polypeptide(L)'
;EGQGPSVLGVLLEFGFGPADRWKTRQVVPTHWVLGGVEDASVAAALREVGILDDQQCFWALLLPDSEMHAMRHLTDNQKAALKLCRERATSSHEKALETCRERFTELGFGAPELQAVLGWVQDLAPVIVHLGIDDAGRLLETDEFYRSQSELKPN
;
A
#
# COMPACT_ATOMS: atom_id res chain seq x y z
N GLU A 1 -12.71 38.69 -21.49
CA GLU A 1 -11.48 38.57 -20.68
C GLU A 1 -11.65 37.35 -19.77
N GLY A 2 -11.00 36.24 -20.10
CA GLY A 2 -11.16 34.98 -19.38
C GLY A 2 -10.22 34.91 -18.19
N GLN A 3 -10.76 35.00 -16.98
CA GLN A 3 -10.04 34.60 -15.77
C GLN A 3 -9.77 33.09 -15.86
N GLY A 4 -8.52 32.73 -16.15
CA GLY A 4 -8.05 31.36 -16.03
C GLY A 4 -8.19 30.87 -14.58
N PRO A 5 -8.31 29.54 -14.37
CA PRO A 5 -8.45 28.98 -13.04
C PRO A 5 -7.26 29.39 -12.17
N SER A 6 -7.54 30.07 -11.05
CA SER A 6 -6.53 30.40 -10.06
C SER A 6 -6.09 29.10 -9.39
N VAL A 7 -4.97 28.54 -9.85
CA VAL A 7 -4.39 27.33 -9.26
C VAL A 7 -3.75 27.75 -7.93
N LEU A 8 -4.44 27.49 -6.83
CA LEU A 8 -3.87 27.55 -5.48
C LEU A 8 -2.62 26.65 -5.45
N GLY A 9 -1.45 27.25 -5.26
CA GLY A 9 -0.16 26.56 -5.23
C GLY A 9 0.74 27.14 -4.15
N VAL A 10 1.71 26.34 -3.71
CA VAL A 10 2.70 26.72 -2.71
C VAL A 10 3.98 27.15 -3.43
N LEU A 11 4.54 28.29 -3.02
CA LEU A 11 5.82 28.76 -3.55
C LEU A 11 6.96 28.05 -2.80
N LEU A 12 7.66 27.15 -3.47
CA LEU A 12 8.87 26.51 -2.94
C LEU A 12 10.12 27.23 -3.46
N GLU A 13 11.09 27.45 -2.57
CA GLU A 13 12.41 27.96 -2.90
C GLU A 13 13.43 26.82 -2.76
N PHE A 14 14.03 26.43 -3.88
CA PHE A 14 15.06 25.39 -3.93
C PHE A 14 16.43 26.03 -4.15
N GLY A 15 17.46 25.53 -3.48
CA GLY A 15 18.83 25.95 -3.73
C GLY A 15 19.86 24.90 -3.35
N PHE A 16 20.98 24.87 -4.07
CA PHE A 16 22.09 23.95 -3.82
C PHE A 16 23.38 24.76 -3.60
N GLY A 17 24.17 24.31 -2.61
CA GLY A 17 25.51 24.85 -2.31
C GLY A 17 25.58 25.86 -1.16
N PRO A 18 26.78 26.10 -0.60
CA PRO A 18 26.99 27.12 0.41
C PRO A 18 26.88 28.52 -0.24
N ALA A 19 25.95 29.31 0.28
CA ALA A 19 25.64 30.70 -0.10
C ALA A 19 24.98 30.89 -1.48
N ASP A 20 23.65 31.08 -1.46
CA ASP A 20 22.80 32.01 -2.25
C ASP A 20 22.96 32.15 -3.78
N ARG A 21 23.89 31.45 -4.42
CA ARG A 21 24.20 31.63 -5.85
C ARG A 21 23.18 30.99 -6.78
N TRP A 22 22.46 29.99 -6.31
CA TRP A 22 21.45 29.28 -7.09
C TRP A 22 20.22 29.04 -6.24
N LYS A 23 19.27 29.96 -6.33
CA LYS A 23 17.93 29.83 -5.77
C LYS A 23 16.93 29.90 -6.91
N THR A 24 16.06 28.89 -7.01
CA THR A 24 14.93 28.90 -7.91
C THR A 24 13.64 28.87 -7.11
N ARG A 25 12.64 29.61 -7.59
CA ARG A 25 11.31 29.65 -6.98
C ARG A 25 10.33 29.03 -7.93
N GLN A 26 9.61 28.01 -7.47
CA GLN A 26 8.60 27.33 -8.27
C GLN A 26 7.29 27.25 -7.49
N VAL A 27 6.20 27.68 -8.13
CA VAL A 27 4.86 27.40 -7.63
C VAL A 27 4.56 25.96 -7.99
N VAL A 28 4.43 25.12 -6.97
CA VAL A 28 4.00 23.73 -7.14
C VAL A 28 2.56 23.59 -6.63
N PRO A 29 1.77 22.69 -7.20
CA PRO A 29 0.44 22.38 -6.66
C PRO A 29 0.54 22.02 -5.18
N THR A 30 -0.42 22.46 -4.36
CA THR A 30 -0.38 22.23 -2.90
C THR A 30 -0.31 20.74 -2.54
N HIS A 31 -0.90 19.87 -3.36
CA HIS A 31 -0.84 18.41 -3.20
C HIS A 31 0.50 17.77 -3.64
N TRP A 32 1.43 18.53 -4.22
CA TRP A 32 2.82 18.07 -4.46
C TRP A 32 3.70 18.32 -3.24
N VAL A 33 3.27 19.23 -2.36
CA VAL A 33 3.88 19.50 -1.06
C VAL A 33 3.11 18.71 0.00
N LEU A 34 3.05 17.39 -0.17
CA LEU A 34 2.61 16.48 0.89
C LEU A 34 3.87 16.05 1.65
N GLY A 35 4.05 16.35 2.92
CA GLY A 35 3.12 17.09 3.75
C GLY A 35 3.65 17.35 5.15
N GLY A 36 2.75 17.46 6.12
CA GLY A 36 3.09 17.83 7.48
C GLY A 36 4.08 16.85 8.11
N VAL A 37 4.55 17.17 9.32
CA VAL A 37 5.35 16.23 10.14
C VAL A 37 4.65 14.87 10.25
N GLU A 38 3.32 14.88 10.22
CA GLU A 38 2.49 13.67 10.20
C GLU A 38 2.69 12.81 8.96
N ASP A 39 2.71 13.39 7.76
CA ASP A 39 2.90 12.64 6.50
C ASP A 39 4.32 12.05 6.41
N ALA A 40 5.32 12.80 6.89
CA ALA A 40 6.69 12.31 7.01
C ALA A 40 6.79 11.12 7.99
N SER A 41 6.06 11.16 9.10
CA SER A 41 6.01 10.07 10.07
C SER A 41 5.32 8.81 9.52
N VAL A 42 4.26 8.97 8.72
CA VAL A 42 3.60 7.86 8.04
C VAL A 42 4.53 7.24 7.00
N ALA A 43 5.17 8.06 6.16
CA ALA A 43 6.13 7.59 5.16
C ALA A 43 7.32 6.86 5.79
N ALA A 44 7.80 7.33 6.95
CA ALA A 44 8.83 6.61 7.71
C ALA A 44 8.34 5.23 8.19
N ALA A 45 7.14 5.17 8.79
CA ALA A 45 6.56 3.90 9.25
C ALA A 45 6.30 2.91 8.10
N LEU A 46 5.84 3.40 6.94
CA LEU A 46 5.65 2.59 5.74
C LEU A 46 6.96 1.99 5.23
N ARG A 47 8.04 2.77 5.22
CA ARG A 47 9.38 2.27 4.85
C ARG A 47 9.88 1.20 5.81
N GLU A 48 9.62 1.35 7.11
CA GLU A 48 10.01 0.36 8.13
C GLU A 48 9.31 -0.99 7.93
N VAL A 49 8.06 -0.99 7.46
CA VAL A 49 7.34 -2.23 7.12
C VAL A 49 7.66 -2.75 5.71
N GLY A 50 8.57 -2.11 4.96
CA GLY A 50 8.96 -2.57 3.62
C GLY A 50 8.01 -2.12 2.50
N ILE A 51 7.35 -0.97 2.66
CA ILE A 51 6.67 -0.25 1.58
C ILE A 51 7.60 0.91 1.15
N LEU A 52 8.24 0.74 0.00
CA LEU A 52 9.19 1.71 -0.56
C LEU A 52 8.46 2.90 -1.19
N ASP A 53 9.18 4.02 -1.35
CA ASP A 53 8.60 5.30 -1.81
C ASP A 53 7.95 5.19 -3.20
N ASP A 54 8.52 4.39 -4.11
CA ASP A 54 7.97 4.11 -5.44
C ASP A 54 6.68 3.28 -5.40
N GLN A 55 6.46 2.53 -4.32
CA GLN A 55 5.26 1.73 -4.09
C GLN A 55 4.18 2.48 -3.31
N GLN A 56 4.51 3.59 -2.63
CA GLN A 56 3.56 4.30 -1.76
C GLN A 56 2.34 4.80 -2.51
N CYS A 57 2.48 5.29 -3.75
CA CYS A 57 1.32 5.70 -4.57
C CYS A 57 0.36 4.53 -4.86
N PHE A 58 0.89 3.33 -5.10
CA PHE A 58 0.08 2.14 -5.30
C PHE A 58 -0.61 1.72 -4.01
N TRP A 59 0.11 1.70 -2.90
CA TRP A 59 -0.45 1.34 -1.60
C TRP A 59 -1.45 2.37 -1.09
N ALA A 60 -1.32 3.65 -1.42
CA ALA A 60 -2.33 4.67 -1.10
C ALA A 60 -3.67 4.45 -1.81
N LEU A 61 -3.70 3.71 -2.93
CA LEU A 61 -4.94 3.33 -3.61
C LEU A 61 -5.62 2.11 -2.98
N LEU A 62 -4.82 1.22 -2.36
CA LEU A 62 -5.31 -0.05 -1.81
C LEU A 62 -5.53 -0.02 -0.31
N LEU A 63 -4.69 0.73 0.41
CA LEU A 63 -4.70 0.82 1.87
C LEU A 63 -5.45 2.11 2.25
N PRO A 64 -6.56 2.03 3.01
CA PRO A 64 -7.24 3.22 3.50
C PRO A 64 -6.31 4.12 4.32
N ASP A 65 -6.52 5.44 4.27
CA ASP A 65 -5.70 6.41 5.02
C ASP A 65 -5.61 6.06 6.52
N SER A 66 -6.72 5.57 7.11
CA SER A 66 -6.75 5.12 8.50
C SER A 66 -5.75 4.00 8.80
N GLU A 67 -5.59 3.05 7.89
CA GLU A 67 -4.63 1.95 8.01
C GLU A 67 -3.20 2.43 7.79
N MET A 68 -2.97 3.35 6.83
CA MET A 68 -1.66 3.98 6.65
C MET A 68 -1.22 4.70 7.93
N HIS A 69 -2.13 5.45 8.57
CA HIS A 69 -1.84 6.11 9.84
C HIS A 69 -1.64 5.13 10.99
N ALA A 70 -2.34 4.00 11.01
CA ALA A 70 -2.20 2.96 12.03
C ALA A 70 -0.78 2.35 12.05
N MET A 71 -0.08 2.32 10.91
CA MET A 71 1.31 1.83 10.82
C MET A 71 2.27 2.57 11.76
N ARG A 72 1.99 3.85 12.06
CA ARG A 72 2.80 4.66 13.00
C ARG A 72 2.73 4.14 14.44
N HIS A 73 1.63 3.49 14.78
CA HIS A 73 1.35 3.01 16.14
C HIS A 73 1.83 1.57 16.37
N LEU A 74 2.36 0.91 15.33
CA LEU A 74 2.96 -0.40 15.47
C LEU A 74 4.26 -0.34 16.26
N THR A 75 4.46 -1.34 17.10
CA THR A 75 5.74 -1.58 17.77
C THR A 75 6.79 -2.07 16.76
N ASP A 76 8.07 -1.91 17.10
CA ASP A 76 9.18 -2.33 16.22
C ASP A 76 9.11 -3.82 15.86
N ASN A 77 8.71 -4.68 16.81
CA ASN A 77 8.53 -6.11 16.56
C ASN A 77 7.40 -6.38 15.55
N GLN A 78 6.29 -5.66 15.63
CA GLN A 78 5.18 -5.78 14.68
C GLN A 78 5.60 -5.30 13.29
N LYS A 79 6.33 -4.17 13.21
CA LYS A 79 6.85 -3.67 11.93
C LYS A 79 7.84 -4.64 11.29
N ALA A 80 8.76 -5.20 12.07
CA ALA A 80 9.70 -6.21 11.61
C ALA A 80 8.99 -7.48 11.12
N ALA A 81 7.94 -7.91 11.81
CA ALA A 81 7.13 -9.05 11.38
C ALA A 81 6.43 -8.77 10.05
N LEU A 82 5.80 -7.60 9.88
CA LEU A 82 5.17 -7.21 8.62
C LEU A 82 6.18 -7.15 7.47
N LYS A 83 7.34 -6.55 7.70
CA LYS A 83 8.43 -6.50 6.73
C LYS A 83 8.85 -7.90 6.29
N LEU A 84 9.10 -8.79 7.24
CA LEU A 84 9.48 -10.17 6.95
C LEU A 84 8.39 -10.91 6.16
N CYS A 85 7.12 -10.75 6.54
CA CYS A 85 6.00 -11.34 5.82
C CYS A 85 5.95 -10.86 4.37
N ARG A 86 6.14 -9.55 4.13
CA ARG A 86 6.19 -8.99 2.77
C ARG A 86 7.37 -9.52 1.97
N GLU A 87 8.57 -9.51 2.54
CA GLU A 87 9.77 -10.04 1.87
C GLU A 87 9.57 -11.52 1.46
N ARG A 88 9.00 -12.33 2.36
CA ARG A 88 8.68 -13.73 2.07
C ARG A 88 7.60 -13.87 1.01
N ALA A 89 6.54 -13.07 1.08
CA ALA A 89 5.46 -13.09 0.10
C ALA A 89 5.97 -12.72 -1.29
N THR A 90 6.77 -11.65 -1.42
CA THR A 90 7.39 -11.22 -2.68
C THR A 90 8.30 -12.31 -3.24
N SER A 91 9.23 -12.84 -2.43
CA SER A 91 10.13 -13.90 -2.88
C SER A 91 9.38 -15.18 -3.30
N SER A 92 8.32 -15.54 -2.56
CA SER A 92 7.48 -16.68 -2.91
C SER A 92 6.70 -16.43 -4.20
N HIS A 93 6.18 -15.22 -4.40
CA HIS A 93 5.45 -14.82 -5.60
C HIS A 93 6.36 -14.88 -6.82
N GLU A 94 7.56 -14.28 -6.77
CA GLU A 94 8.51 -14.27 -7.89
C GLU A 94 8.88 -15.69 -8.33
N LYS A 95 9.18 -16.57 -7.37
CA LYS A 95 9.46 -17.99 -7.65
C LYS A 95 8.28 -18.70 -8.29
N ALA A 96 7.08 -18.50 -7.76
CA ALA A 96 5.87 -19.12 -8.30
C ALA A 96 5.50 -18.56 -9.68
N LEU A 97 5.75 -17.28 -9.93
CA LEU A 97 5.43 -16.61 -11.19
C LEU A 97 6.18 -17.22 -12.37
N GLU A 98 7.45 -17.58 -12.19
CA GLU A 98 8.24 -18.26 -13.22
C GLU A 98 7.62 -19.61 -13.60
N THR A 99 7.35 -20.47 -12.62
CA THR A 99 6.71 -21.77 -12.85
C THR A 99 5.31 -21.63 -13.45
N CYS A 100 4.53 -20.63 -13.02
CA CYS A 100 3.21 -20.36 -13.60
C CYS A 100 3.31 -19.94 -15.06
N ARG A 101 4.30 -19.10 -15.42
CA ARG A 101 4.53 -18.65 -16.80
C ARG A 101 4.91 -19.81 -17.71
N GLU A 102 5.80 -20.71 -17.26
CA GLU A 102 6.17 -21.91 -18.01
C GLU A 102 4.95 -22.79 -18.28
N ARG A 103 4.16 -23.10 -17.24
CA ARG A 103 2.94 -23.90 -17.38
C ARG A 103 1.90 -23.27 -18.30
N PHE A 104 1.70 -21.94 -18.21
CA PHE A 104 0.79 -21.24 -19.13
C PHE A 104 1.26 -21.37 -20.58
N THR A 105 2.57 -21.26 -20.81
CA THR A 105 3.17 -21.41 -22.14
C THR A 105 2.99 -22.83 -22.68
N GLU A 106 3.21 -23.86 -21.85
CA GLU A 106 2.99 -25.27 -22.21
C GLU A 106 1.52 -25.56 -22.59
N LEU A 107 0.58 -24.87 -21.96
CA LEU A 107 -0.85 -24.95 -22.26
C LEU A 107 -1.26 -24.15 -23.52
N GLY A 108 -0.32 -23.44 -24.16
CA GLY A 108 -0.57 -22.64 -25.35
C GLY A 108 -1.13 -21.24 -25.08
N PHE A 109 -1.04 -20.75 -23.83
CA PHE A 109 -1.44 -19.39 -23.46
C PHE A 109 -0.25 -18.45 -23.42
N GLY A 110 -0.49 -17.17 -23.73
CA GLY A 110 0.52 -16.12 -23.72
C GLY A 110 0.60 -15.35 -22.40
N ALA A 111 1.52 -14.39 -22.36
CA ALA A 111 1.64 -13.45 -21.26
C ALA A 111 0.38 -12.59 -21.01
N PRO A 112 -0.37 -12.12 -22.04
CA PRO A 112 -1.59 -11.36 -21.82
C PRO A 112 -2.67 -12.14 -21.07
N GLU A 113 -2.86 -13.43 -21.39
CA GLU A 113 -3.82 -14.29 -20.72
C GLU A 113 -3.41 -14.54 -19.26
N LEU A 114 -2.12 -14.81 -19.02
CA LEU A 114 -1.61 -14.95 -17.65
C LEU A 114 -1.85 -13.68 -16.83
N GLN A 115 -1.56 -12.50 -17.41
CA GLN A 115 -1.77 -11.23 -16.73
C GLN A 115 -3.26 -10.96 -16.45
N ALA A 116 -4.15 -11.31 -17.38
CA ALA A 116 -5.59 -11.21 -17.18
C ALA A 116 -6.07 -12.13 -16.04
N VAL A 117 -5.56 -13.36 -15.96
CA VAL A 117 -5.88 -14.29 -14.88
C VAL A 117 -5.36 -13.78 -13.55
N LEU A 118 -4.10 -13.34 -13.48
CA LEU A 118 -3.52 -12.80 -12.24
C LEU A 118 -4.25 -11.53 -11.78
N GLY A 119 -4.62 -10.65 -12.70
CA GLY A 119 -5.45 -9.48 -12.39
C GLY A 119 -6.82 -9.87 -11.87
N TRP A 120 -7.48 -10.85 -12.50
CA TRP A 120 -8.75 -11.39 -11.99
C TRP A 120 -8.58 -11.98 -10.58
N VAL A 121 -7.49 -12.72 -10.32
CA VAL A 121 -7.22 -13.27 -8.99
C VAL A 121 -7.01 -12.16 -7.96
N GLN A 122 -6.31 -11.10 -8.32
CA GLN A 122 -6.04 -9.97 -7.43
C GLN A 122 -7.32 -9.18 -7.09
N ASP A 123 -8.16 -8.91 -8.08
CA ASP A 123 -9.25 -7.95 -7.94
C ASP A 123 -10.61 -8.62 -7.64
N LEU A 124 -10.81 -9.85 -8.10
CA LEU A 124 -12.12 -10.49 -8.17
C LEU A 124 -12.20 -11.88 -7.53
N ALA A 125 -11.08 -12.55 -7.27
CA ALA A 125 -11.15 -13.89 -6.71
C ALA A 125 -11.63 -13.85 -5.24
N PRO A 126 -12.68 -14.62 -4.89
CA PRO A 126 -13.10 -14.74 -3.51
C PRO A 126 -12.02 -15.47 -2.71
N VAL A 127 -11.59 -14.86 -1.61
CA VAL A 127 -10.70 -15.52 -0.64
C VAL A 127 -11.54 -16.42 0.25
N ILE A 128 -11.40 -17.73 0.09
CA ILE A 128 -12.08 -18.73 0.92
C ILE A 128 -11.13 -19.15 2.05
N VAL A 129 -11.43 -18.71 3.27
CA VAL A 129 -10.67 -19.12 4.47
C VAL A 129 -11.43 -20.25 5.15
N HIS A 130 -10.88 -21.46 5.11
CA HIS A 130 -11.41 -22.57 5.88
C HIS A 130 -11.00 -22.42 7.33
N LEU A 131 -11.98 -22.24 8.21
CA LEU A 131 -11.78 -22.16 9.65
C LEU A 131 -12.31 -23.44 10.31
N GLY A 132 -11.43 -24.16 11.00
CA GLY A 132 -11.85 -25.22 11.92
C GLY A 132 -12.50 -24.59 13.15
N ILE A 133 -13.83 -24.56 13.19
CA ILE A 133 -14.57 -23.87 14.26
C ILE A 133 -14.28 -24.48 15.63
N ASP A 134 -14.05 -25.79 15.71
CA ASP A 134 -13.75 -26.45 16.99
C ASP A 134 -12.45 -25.93 17.62
N ASP A 135 -11.48 -25.54 16.80
CA ASP A 135 -10.18 -25.02 17.24
C ASP A 135 -10.19 -23.49 17.38
N ALA A 136 -10.66 -22.80 16.33
CA ALA A 136 -10.63 -21.34 16.25
C ALA A 136 -11.79 -20.67 16.97
N GLY A 137 -12.92 -21.37 17.17
CA GLY A 137 -14.15 -20.79 17.71
C GLY A 137 -13.96 -20.22 19.11
N ARG A 138 -13.17 -20.90 19.97
CA ARG A 138 -12.86 -20.39 21.32
C ARG A 138 -12.06 -19.11 21.29
N LEU A 139 -11.14 -18.97 20.34
CA LEU A 139 -10.35 -17.75 20.18
C LEU A 139 -11.24 -16.60 19.71
N LEU A 140 -12.12 -16.86 18.74
CA LEU A 140 -13.07 -15.87 18.21
C LEU A 140 -14.11 -15.44 19.24
N GLU A 141 -14.57 -16.34 20.12
CA GLU A 141 -15.52 -16.03 21.20
C GLU A 141 -14.92 -15.04 22.22
N THR A 142 -13.62 -15.12 22.45
CA THR A 142 -12.89 -14.25 23.39
C THR A 142 -12.31 -12.99 22.74
N ASP A 143 -12.34 -12.88 21.40
CA ASP A 143 -11.71 -11.78 20.68
C ASP A 143 -12.63 -10.54 20.69
N GLU A 144 -12.28 -9.56 21.52
CA GLU A 144 -13.02 -8.29 21.61
C GLU A 144 -12.92 -7.44 20.32
N PHE A 145 -11.99 -7.75 19.42
CA PHE A 145 -11.68 -6.99 18.21
C PHE A 145 -12.21 -7.65 16.93
N TYR A 146 -12.54 -8.93 16.95
CA TYR A 146 -13.20 -9.58 15.81
C TYR A 146 -14.63 -9.04 15.65
N ARG A 147 -14.98 -8.60 14.44
CA ARG A 147 -16.35 -8.16 14.09
C ARG A 147 -16.77 -8.85 12.81
N SER A 148 -17.87 -9.59 12.87
CA SER A 148 -18.44 -10.19 11.66
C SER A 148 -19.10 -9.12 10.77
N GLN A 149 -19.09 -9.30 9.45
CA GLN A 149 -19.79 -8.36 8.55
C GLN A 149 -21.30 -8.27 8.82
N SER A 150 -21.89 -9.26 9.48
CA SER A 150 -23.28 -9.23 9.98
C SER A 150 -23.49 -8.24 11.12
N GLU A 151 -22.47 -7.98 11.94
CA GLU A 151 -22.55 -7.03 13.07
C GLU A 151 -22.33 -5.57 12.64
N LEU A 152 -21.80 -5.34 11.44
CA LEU A 152 -21.42 -4.01 10.95
C LEU A 152 -22.53 -3.29 10.17
N LYS A 153 -23.68 -3.94 9.92
CA LYS A 153 -24.82 -3.26 9.30
C LYS A 153 -25.68 -2.57 10.37
N PRO A 154 -25.82 -1.23 10.34
CA PRO A 154 -26.88 -0.59 11.11
C PRO A 154 -28.23 -0.99 10.50
N ASN A 155 -29.19 -1.37 11.36
CA ASN A 155 -30.61 -1.42 11.01
C ASN A 155 -31.13 -0.03 10.64
#